data_AF-R0ILA5-F1
#
_entry.id   AF-R0ILA5-F1
#
_cell.length_a   1.000
_cell.length_b   1.000
_cell.length_c   1.000
_cell.angle_alpha   90.00
_cell.angle_beta   90.00
_cell.angle_gamma   90.00
#
_symmetry.space_group_name_H-M   'P 1'
#
loop_
_entity.id
_entity.type
_entity.pdbx_description
1 polymer ?
#
loop_
_entity_poly.entity_id
_entity_poly.type
_entity_poly.pdbx_seq_one_letter_code
_entity_poly.pdbx_strand_id
1 'polypeptide(L)'
;MSSIVGRWQNIFSGIQLAFGIISTVGEIHSNEYAIQVSEDDLRWQGKFPLVVSFMTPSWFLLLEPKTAIIAFGLQSTPQTCTKFVRSLGFEMNIFETTLGNDECVYISKHPPNLTSIASGHCFSRAEHESPGLAHGEIKTTFSAIVLQPEGRITALSGCIDLLSERLKRSLRSGCAVKTTQTAPCDFEVAFNGEDAQIASSFPVPVCGERSKIRIARKSCYIEVEAPLHWSVWTSFPVFSPSCIWGRTANVHHIDMRVLPVLDRNRHDQLKWLSPHVAGMFSKHERKQREQSLSVVSAIPPDARVGFKDSLFSLFMHFTGIQGRQSHIFGLDNPTGGGVHFLIFVSCIRLDLGSQTVVLDTGVLPITESLVPRIAKFLSAVTEKGFCSIRVDDEELKLWRQTLPSFTERCRIWKHHPACNRDAGCIQQTQDDVNDVFCACGRGFLPEDFVPDVPNWADVRGLVTGAAISPIFSVPMIDPPFDGLLNLDPVQGGCTVCGKGRSIGGGKLLKCSACHITKYCSSNCQKSDWRSHKRICKK
;
A
#
# COMPACT_ATOMS: atom_id res chain seq x y z
N MET A 1 11.69 -22.82 11.39
CA MET A 1 12.07 -23.64 12.56
C MET A 1 11.48 -25.03 12.38
N SER A 2 12.21 -26.06 12.80
CA SER A 2 11.84 -27.47 12.66
C SER A 2 10.61 -27.81 13.50
N SER A 3 9.49 -28.10 12.85
CA SER A 3 8.35 -28.73 13.51
C SER A 3 8.76 -30.13 13.97
N ILE A 4 8.72 -30.36 15.27
CA ILE A 4 8.52 -31.70 15.81
C ILE A 4 7.27 -32.25 15.14
N VAL A 5 7.36 -33.47 14.61
CA VAL A 5 6.33 -34.16 13.83
C VAL A 5 4.96 -34.06 14.53
N GLY A 6 3.95 -33.52 13.82
CA GLY A 6 2.53 -33.75 14.12
C GLY A 6 1.66 -32.58 14.59
N ARG A 7 2.19 -31.36 14.84
CA ARG A 7 1.35 -30.21 15.21
C ARG A 7 1.21 -29.22 14.06
N TRP A 8 -0.02 -28.98 13.62
CA TRP A 8 -0.38 -27.90 12.71
C TRP A 8 -0.79 -26.67 13.52
N GLN A 9 -0.38 -25.49 13.07
CA GLN A 9 -0.72 -24.21 13.72
C GLN A 9 -1.14 -23.24 12.63
N ASN A 10 -2.28 -22.56 12.84
CA ASN A 10 -2.74 -21.47 11.98
C ASN A 10 -2.82 -20.20 12.83
N ILE A 11 -2.30 -19.10 12.30
CA ILE A 11 -2.25 -17.81 12.99
C ILE A 11 -3.15 -16.83 12.25
N PHE A 12 -4.11 -16.24 12.97
CA PHE A 12 -5.05 -15.26 12.44
C PHE A 12 -4.76 -13.90 13.09
N SER A 13 -4.37 -12.91 12.29
CA SER A 13 -4.06 -11.55 12.77
C SER A 13 -5.22 -10.56 12.65
N GLY A 14 -6.24 -10.88 11.85
CA GLY A 14 -7.47 -10.11 11.71
C GLY A 14 -8.44 -10.42 12.84
N ILE A 15 -8.27 -9.74 13.98
CA ILE A 15 -9.10 -9.92 15.18
C ILE A 15 -9.89 -8.67 15.51
N GLN A 16 -11.00 -8.83 16.21
CA GLN A 16 -11.75 -7.74 16.86
C GLN A 16 -11.72 -7.96 18.37
N LEU A 17 -11.59 -6.87 19.11
CA LEU A 17 -11.42 -6.85 20.56
C LEU A 17 -12.46 -5.93 21.18
N ALA A 18 -13.12 -6.40 22.22
CA ALA A 18 -14.02 -5.60 23.04
C ALA A 18 -13.98 -6.10 24.48
N PHE A 19 -14.06 -5.19 25.46
CA PHE A 19 -14.40 -5.60 26.82
C PHE A 19 -15.91 -5.68 26.90
N GLY A 20 -16.49 -6.74 27.44
CA GLY A 20 -17.96 -6.84 27.48
C GLY A 20 -18.51 -8.19 27.90
N ILE A 21 -19.84 -8.25 28.00
CA ILE A 21 -20.59 -9.48 28.27
C ILE A 21 -21.10 -10.06 26.96
N ILE A 22 -20.98 -11.38 26.81
CA ILE A 22 -21.53 -12.14 25.70
C ILE A 22 -22.99 -12.53 26.01
N SER A 23 -23.88 -12.31 25.05
CA SER A 23 -25.21 -12.93 24.97
C SER A 23 -25.36 -13.67 23.64
N THR A 24 -26.16 -14.73 23.64
CA THR A 24 -26.32 -15.61 22.47
C THR A 24 -27.78 -15.68 22.04
N VAL A 25 -28.00 -15.83 20.74
CA VAL A 25 -29.32 -15.96 20.13
C VAL A 25 -29.30 -17.15 19.18
N GLY A 26 -30.37 -17.95 19.16
CA GLY A 26 -30.48 -19.15 18.32
C GLY A 26 -29.88 -20.40 18.97
N GLU A 27 -30.02 -21.53 18.28
CA GLU A 27 -29.54 -22.84 18.75
C GLU A 27 -28.03 -22.99 18.50
N ILE A 28 -27.28 -23.48 19.48
CA ILE A 28 -25.82 -23.70 19.34
C ILE A 28 -25.56 -24.67 18.17
N HIS A 29 -24.54 -24.37 17.36
CA HIS A 29 -24.18 -25.12 16.14
C HIS A 29 -25.20 -25.03 14.98
N SER A 30 -26.16 -24.11 15.04
CA SER A 30 -27.06 -23.81 13.92
C SER A 30 -26.56 -22.61 13.08
N ASN A 31 -27.13 -22.40 11.89
CA ASN A 31 -26.82 -21.22 11.08
C ASN A 31 -27.41 -19.93 11.67
N GLU A 32 -28.40 -20.08 12.54
CA GLU A 32 -29.13 -19.04 13.25
C GLU A 32 -28.40 -18.61 14.53
N TYR A 33 -27.37 -19.35 14.95
CA TYR A 33 -26.57 -19.02 16.12
C TYR A 33 -25.79 -17.71 15.93
N ALA A 34 -26.14 -16.72 16.74
CA ALA A 34 -25.56 -15.40 16.72
C ALA A 34 -25.04 -15.01 18.10
N ILE A 35 -23.95 -14.23 18.09
CA ILE A 35 -23.29 -13.72 19.29
C ILE A 35 -23.51 -12.22 19.34
N GLN A 36 -23.88 -11.72 20.51
CA GLN A 36 -23.95 -10.30 20.83
C GLN A 36 -22.95 -10.00 21.94
N VAL A 37 -22.30 -8.85 21.84
CA VAL A 37 -21.37 -8.34 22.86
C VAL A 37 -21.87 -6.97 23.29
N SER A 38 -22.22 -6.86 24.57
CA SER A 38 -22.50 -5.57 25.22
C SER A 38 -21.20 -5.03 25.79
N GLU A 39 -20.69 -3.95 25.20
CA GLU A 39 -19.37 -3.40 25.55
C GLU A 39 -19.36 -2.73 26.94
N ASP A 40 -18.23 -2.88 27.63
CA ASP A 40 -17.91 -2.18 28.87
C ASP A 40 -17.24 -0.83 28.54
N ASP A 41 -17.97 0.26 28.76
CA ASP A 41 -17.45 1.62 28.53
C ASP A 41 -16.21 1.93 29.41
N LEU A 42 -16.04 1.23 30.54
CA LEU A 42 -14.88 1.40 31.42
C LEU A 42 -13.64 0.62 30.94
N ARG A 43 -13.78 -0.30 29.97
CA ARG A 43 -12.69 -1.04 29.31
C ARG A 43 -11.74 -1.68 30.33
N TRP A 44 -10.46 -1.29 30.32
CA TRP A 44 -9.42 -1.77 31.25
C TRP A 44 -9.71 -1.46 32.74
N GLN A 45 -10.55 -0.47 33.02
CA GLN A 45 -10.99 -0.13 34.38
C GLN A 45 -12.31 -0.82 34.76
N GLY A 46 -12.94 -1.48 33.77
CA GLY A 46 -14.15 -2.24 33.93
C GLY A 46 -13.94 -3.58 34.62
N LYS A 47 -15.01 -4.36 34.70
CA LYS A 47 -15.01 -5.69 35.31
C LYS A 47 -15.33 -6.81 34.31
N PHE A 48 -15.76 -6.44 33.11
CA PHE A 48 -16.14 -7.43 32.10
C PHE A 48 -14.91 -7.98 31.37
N PRO A 49 -14.95 -9.25 30.93
CA PRO A 49 -13.83 -9.90 30.28
C PRO A 49 -13.51 -9.27 28.92
N LEU A 50 -12.28 -9.49 28.46
CA LEU A 50 -11.90 -9.21 27.08
C LEU A 50 -12.48 -10.31 26.18
N VAL A 51 -13.34 -9.92 25.25
CA VAL A 51 -13.86 -10.76 24.17
C VAL A 51 -12.96 -10.57 22.95
N VAL A 52 -12.50 -11.69 22.38
CA VAL A 52 -11.68 -11.75 21.16
C VAL A 52 -12.45 -12.51 20.11
N SER A 53 -12.66 -11.92 18.94
CA SER A 53 -13.31 -12.58 17.81
C SER A 53 -12.44 -12.51 16.55
N PHE A 54 -12.53 -13.54 15.71
CA PHE A 54 -11.81 -13.61 14.43
C PHE A 54 -12.55 -14.56 13.48
N MET A 55 -12.31 -14.37 12.18
CA MET A 55 -12.88 -15.24 11.15
C MET A 55 -11.89 -16.37 10.82
N THR A 56 -12.41 -17.59 10.69
CA THR A 56 -11.63 -18.77 10.28
C THR A 56 -12.44 -19.63 9.31
N PRO A 57 -11.79 -20.29 8.32
CA PRO A 57 -12.45 -21.29 7.50
C PRO A 57 -13.10 -22.40 8.35
N SER A 58 -14.38 -22.66 8.10
CA SER A 58 -15.17 -23.64 8.87
C SER A 58 -14.55 -25.03 8.90
N TRP A 59 -13.86 -25.44 7.84
CA TRP A 59 -13.20 -26.74 7.76
C TRP A 59 -12.09 -26.94 8.79
N PHE A 60 -11.44 -25.88 9.28
CA PHE A 60 -10.46 -26.01 10.37
C PHE A 60 -11.09 -26.45 11.68
N LEU A 61 -12.31 -25.98 11.96
CA LEU A 61 -13.07 -26.32 13.16
C LEU A 61 -13.49 -27.79 13.17
N LEU A 62 -13.56 -28.42 11.99
CA LEU A 62 -13.98 -29.82 11.82
C LEU A 62 -12.82 -30.82 11.98
N LEU A 63 -11.56 -30.37 11.98
CA LEU A 63 -10.40 -31.28 12.10
C LEU A 63 -10.32 -31.91 13.50
N GLU A 64 -10.41 -31.08 14.54
CA GLU A 64 -10.34 -31.50 15.94
C GLU A 64 -11.34 -30.70 16.79
N PRO A 65 -12.66 -30.96 16.64
CA PRO A 65 -13.73 -30.08 17.13
C PRO A 65 -13.76 -29.87 18.65
N LYS A 66 -13.14 -30.76 19.42
CA LYS A 66 -13.09 -30.67 20.90
C LYS A 66 -11.69 -30.42 21.45
N THR A 67 -10.66 -30.94 20.79
CA THR A 67 -9.29 -30.99 21.32
C THR A 67 -8.37 -29.94 20.71
N ALA A 68 -8.74 -29.33 19.58
CA ALA A 68 -7.95 -28.27 18.98
C ALA A 68 -7.71 -27.16 20.01
N ILE A 69 -6.45 -26.77 20.15
CA ILE A 69 -6.05 -25.67 21.04
C ILE A 69 -6.30 -24.36 20.31
N ILE A 70 -7.00 -23.46 20.98
CA ILE A 70 -7.18 -22.07 20.55
C ILE A 70 -6.45 -21.17 21.55
N ALA A 71 -5.64 -20.27 21.03
CA ALA A 71 -4.84 -19.37 21.85
C ALA A 71 -4.94 -17.93 21.34
N PHE A 72 -4.98 -16.99 22.28
CA PHE A 72 -4.81 -15.57 22.02
C PHE A 72 -3.47 -15.14 22.60
N GLY A 73 -2.63 -14.52 21.78
CA GLY A 73 -1.26 -14.22 22.16
C GLY A 73 -0.67 -13.05 21.40
N LEU A 74 0.51 -12.63 21.84
CA LEU A 74 1.28 -11.61 21.14
C LEU A 74 2.01 -12.25 19.96
N GLN A 75 1.97 -11.61 18.80
CA GLN A 75 2.77 -12.04 17.66
C GLN A 75 4.25 -12.08 18.06
N SER A 76 4.88 -13.23 17.83
CA SER A 76 6.30 -13.44 18.10
C SER A 76 7.13 -12.59 17.14
N THR A 77 7.69 -11.51 17.67
CA THR A 77 8.68 -10.66 17.02
C THR A 77 9.86 -10.52 17.97
N PRO A 78 11.07 -10.21 17.51
CA PRO A 78 12.19 -10.07 18.44
C PRO A 78 11.94 -9.00 19.51
N GLN A 79 11.18 -7.95 19.19
CA GLN A 79 10.75 -6.91 20.13
C GLN A 79 9.77 -7.46 21.18
N THR A 80 8.71 -8.16 20.75
CA THR A 80 7.73 -8.72 21.70
C THR A 80 8.38 -9.82 22.55
N CYS A 81 9.18 -10.70 21.95
CA CYS A 81 9.92 -11.74 22.65
C CYS A 81 10.86 -11.16 23.71
N THR A 82 11.67 -10.14 23.37
CA THR A 82 12.59 -9.50 24.34
C THR A 82 11.84 -8.97 25.56
N LYS A 83 10.62 -8.46 25.36
CA LYS A 83 9.83 -7.84 26.42
C LYS A 83 8.98 -8.85 27.22
N PHE A 84 8.39 -9.84 26.57
CA PHE A 84 7.30 -10.65 27.13
C PHE A 84 7.58 -12.15 27.17
N VAL A 85 8.64 -12.68 26.55
CA VAL A 85 8.91 -14.14 26.56
C VAL A 85 9.13 -14.67 27.98
N ARG A 86 9.68 -13.84 28.88
CA ARG A 86 9.89 -14.21 30.28
C ARG A 86 8.58 -14.35 31.06
N SER A 87 7.54 -13.61 30.68
CA SER A 87 6.23 -13.63 31.35
C SER A 87 5.23 -14.56 30.68
N LEU A 88 5.26 -14.67 29.35
CA LEU A 88 4.28 -15.43 28.54
C LEU A 88 4.83 -16.76 28.00
N GLY A 89 6.11 -17.06 28.21
CA GLY A 89 6.76 -18.22 27.63
C GLY A 89 7.03 -18.08 26.13
N PHE A 90 7.55 -19.15 25.52
CA PHE A 90 7.96 -19.16 24.10
C PHE A 90 6.79 -19.05 23.12
N GLU A 91 5.60 -19.53 23.50
CA GLU A 91 4.40 -19.46 22.67
C GLU A 91 3.76 -18.06 22.69
N MET A 92 4.15 -17.19 23.63
CA MET A 92 3.64 -15.82 23.75
C MET A 92 2.12 -15.72 23.96
N ASN A 93 1.50 -16.79 24.48
CA ASN A 93 0.07 -16.88 24.72
C ASN A 93 -0.33 -16.08 25.97
N ILE A 94 -1.36 -15.25 25.82
CA ILE A 94 -2.04 -14.53 26.91
C ILE A 94 -3.16 -15.40 27.47
N PHE A 95 -3.84 -16.14 26.59
CA PHE A 95 -4.94 -17.04 26.93
C PHE A 95 -4.86 -18.28 26.03
N GLU A 96 -5.17 -19.45 26.60
CA GLU A 96 -5.17 -20.73 25.89
C GLU A 96 -6.30 -21.61 26.44
N THR A 97 -7.05 -22.24 25.54
CA THR A 97 -8.10 -23.20 25.87
C THR A 97 -8.29 -24.19 24.71
N THR A 98 -9.21 -25.14 24.84
CA THR A 98 -9.63 -26.02 23.76
C THR A 98 -10.91 -25.51 23.08
N LEU A 99 -11.10 -25.91 21.83
CA LEU A 99 -12.29 -25.57 21.03
C LEU A 99 -13.59 -26.09 21.66
N GLY A 100 -13.53 -27.18 22.42
CA GLY A 100 -14.68 -27.75 23.14
C GLY A 100 -14.98 -27.10 24.49
N ASN A 101 -14.36 -25.97 24.83
CA ASN A 101 -14.69 -25.22 26.04
C ASN A 101 -15.85 -24.24 25.77
N ASP A 102 -17.07 -24.73 25.96
CA ASP A 102 -18.32 -23.99 25.69
C ASP A 102 -18.55 -22.78 26.63
N GLU A 103 -17.75 -22.63 27.71
CA GLU A 103 -17.82 -21.45 28.59
C GLU A 103 -17.10 -20.24 28.00
N CYS A 104 -16.02 -20.49 27.24
CA CYS A 104 -15.10 -19.45 26.76
C CYS A 104 -15.02 -19.36 25.23
N VAL A 105 -15.53 -20.35 24.50
CA VAL A 105 -15.41 -20.45 23.04
C VAL A 105 -16.79 -20.52 22.41
N TYR A 106 -17.05 -19.60 21.49
CA TYR A 106 -18.33 -19.45 20.81
C TYR A 106 -18.10 -19.46 19.30
N ILE A 107 -18.89 -20.24 18.56
CA ILE A 107 -18.73 -20.42 17.11
C ILE A 107 -20.02 -19.97 16.41
N SER A 108 -19.96 -18.86 15.70
CA SER A 108 -21.07 -18.31 14.90
C SER A 108 -20.66 -18.11 13.44
N LYS A 109 -21.66 -18.02 12.56
CA LYS A 109 -21.45 -17.77 11.12
C LYS A 109 -20.96 -16.34 10.84
N HIS A 110 -21.41 -15.38 11.65
CA HIS A 110 -21.09 -13.96 11.52
C HIS A 110 -20.35 -13.47 12.76
N PRO A 111 -19.50 -12.42 12.64
CA PRO A 111 -18.87 -11.81 13.80
C PRO A 111 -19.90 -11.29 14.81
N PRO A 112 -19.49 -11.10 16.09
CA PRO A 112 -20.38 -10.57 17.10
C PRO A 112 -21.06 -9.26 16.68
N ASN A 113 -22.33 -9.09 17.07
CA ASN A 113 -23.16 -7.93 16.75
C ASN A 113 -23.45 -7.72 15.24
N LEU A 114 -23.09 -8.68 14.37
CA LEU A 114 -23.34 -8.61 12.93
C LEU A 114 -24.27 -9.72 12.47
N THR A 115 -25.14 -9.39 11.51
CA THR A 115 -26.04 -10.35 10.83
C THR A 115 -25.53 -10.76 9.44
N SER A 116 -24.39 -10.20 9.02
CA SER A 116 -23.72 -10.50 7.75
C SER A 116 -22.23 -10.21 7.88
N ILE A 117 -21.43 -10.72 6.94
CA ILE A 117 -20.02 -10.33 6.85
C ILE A 117 -19.99 -8.92 6.27
N ALA A 118 -19.28 -8.01 6.93
CA ALA A 118 -18.99 -6.69 6.38
C ALA A 118 -18.24 -6.88 5.06
N SER A 119 -18.96 -6.70 3.95
CA SER A 119 -18.33 -6.56 2.65
C SER A 119 -17.69 -5.17 2.64
N GLY A 120 -16.36 -5.11 2.66
CA GLY A 120 -15.68 -3.89 2.26
C GLY A 120 -16.14 -3.58 0.85
N HIS A 121 -17.06 -2.63 0.70
CA HIS A 121 -17.64 -2.28 -0.59
C HIS A 121 -16.55 -2.21 -1.66
N CYS A 122 -16.71 -2.94 -2.77
CA CYS A 122 -16.21 -2.52 -4.09
C CYS A 122 -16.69 -3.35 -5.29
N PHE A 123 -17.47 -4.41 -5.10
CA PHE A 123 -18.23 -5.00 -6.19
C PHE A 123 -19.65 -5.28 -5.71
N SER A 124 -20.56 -4.33 -5.87
CA SER A 124 -21.97 -4.72 -5.99
C SER A 124 -22.07 -5.71 -7.16
N ARG A 125 -22.88 -6.77 -7.04
CA ARG A 125 -23.19 -7.62 -8.22
C ARG A 125 -23.72 -6.77 -9.38
N ALA A 126 -24.39 -5.65 -9.08
CA ALA A 126 -24.86 -4.67 -10.05
C ALA A 126 -23.79 -3.66 -10.51
N GLU A 127 -22.61 -3.56 -9.87
CA GLU A 127 -21.44 -2.84 -10.39
C GLU A 127 -20.60 -3.73 -11.33
N HIS A 128 -20.72 -5.06 -11.20
CA HIS A 128 -20.27 -6.02 -12.22
C HIS A 128 -21.17 -6.05 -13.45
N GLU A 129 -22.43 -5.64 -13.31
CA GLU A 129 -23.24 -5.24 -14.43
C GLU A 129 -22.74 -3.87 -14.87
N SER A 130 -21.74 -3.87 -15.75
CA SER A 130 -21.25 -2.66 -16.41
C SER A 130 -22.44 -1.77 -16.75
N PRO A 131 -22.45 -0.47 -16.38
CA PRO A 131 -23.50 0.45 -16.82
C PRO A 131 -23.59 0.29 -18.33
N GLY A 132 -24.75 -0.21 -18.78
CA GLY A 132 -24.82 -1.07 -19.96
C GLY A 132 -23.90 -0.68 -21.11
N LEU A 133 -23.02 -1.60 -21.51
CA LEU A 133 -23.01 -1.95 -22.92
C LEU A 133 -24.39 -2.55 -23.19
N ALA A 134 -25.35 -1.66 -23.39
CA ALA A 134 -26.66 -2.00 -23.89
C ALA A 134 -26.41 -2.86 -25.13
N HIS A 135 -26.65 -4.17 -24.98
CA HIS A 135 -26.71 -5.19 -26.05
C HIS A 135 -25.49 -6.09 -26.30
N GLY A 136 -24.65 -6.42 -25.31
CA GLY A 136 -23.77 -7.60 -25.44
C GLY A 136 -22.97 -7.64 -26.76
N GLU A 137 -22.55 -6.47 -27.24
CA GLU A 137 -22.01 -6.29 -28.60
C GLU A 137 -20.59 -6.84 -28.71
N ILE A 138 -19.93 -7.11 -27.58
CA ILE A 138 -18.57 -7.60 -27.48
C ILE A 138 -18.41 -8.59 -26.34
N LYS A 139 -17.37 -9.40 -26.41
CA LYS A 139 -16.84 -10.18 -25.29
C LYS A 139 -15.35 -9.91 -25.15
N THR A 140 -14.91 -9.52 -23.96
CA THR A 140 -13.49 -9.29 -23.68
C THR A 140 -12.92 -10.44 -22.87
N THR A 141 -11.77 -10.96 -23.27
CA THR A 141 -11.02 -11.99 -22.55
C THR A 141 -9.56 -11.56 -22.40
N PHE A 142 -8.97 -11.80 -21.22
CA PHE A 142 -7.57 -11.50 -20.97
C PHE A 142 -6.78 -12.78 -20.77
N SER A 143 -5.62 -12.86 -21.42
CA SER A 143 -4.64 -13.94 -21.26
C SER A 143 -3.30 -13.36 -20.80
N ALA A 144 -2.63 -14.05 -19.88
CA ALA A 144 -1.30 -13.68 -19.44
C ALA A 144 -0.23 -14.30 -20.36
N ILE A 145 0.73 -13.48 -20.77
CA ILE A 145 1.93 -13.95 -21.48
C ILE A 145 3.01 -14.21 -20.44
N VAL A 146 3.36 -15.48 -20.27
CA VAL A 146 4.25 -15.96 -19.22
C VAL A 146 5.59 -16.38 -19.82
N LEU A 147 6.67 -15.80 -19.32
CA LEU A 147 8.02 -16.26 -19.61
C LEU A 147 8.27 -17.56 -18.84
N GLN A 148 8.50 -18.63 -19.61
CA GLN A 148 8.89 -19.94 -19.11
C GLN A 148 10.42 -20.05 -19.10
N PRO A 149 11.04 -20.70 -18.09
CA PRO A 149 10.43 -21.44 -16.99
C PRO A 149 10.15 -20.64 -15.71
N GLU A 150 10.42 -19.33 -15.67
CA GLU A 150 10.37 -18.51 -14.45
C GLU A 150 8.94 -18.26 -13.93
N GLY A 151 7.91 -18.56 -14.73
CA GLY A 151 6.52 -18.29 -14.36
C GLY A 151 6.18 -16.80 -14.29
N ARG A 152 7.02 -15.93 -14.88
CA ARG A 152 6.88 -14.48 -14.81
C ARG A 152 5.95 -13.96 -15.89
N ILE A 153 4.89 -13.25 -15.51
CA ILE A 153 4.03 -12.52 -16.47
C ILE A 153 4.82 -11.32 -17.02
N THR A 154 4.95 -11.21 -18.34
CA THR A 154 5.66 -10.13 -19.01
C THR A 154 4.72 -9.17 -19.74
N ALA A 155 3.59 -9.68 -20.21
CA ALA A 155 2.57 -8.93 -20.93
C ALA A 155 1.19 -9.55 -20.69
N LEU A 156 0.16 -8.79 -21.01
CA LEU A 156 -1.21 -9.26 -21.11
C LEU A 156 -1.70 -9.13 -22.55
N SER A 157 -2.49 -10.09 -23.00
CA SER A 157 -3.25 -10.00 -24.25
C SER A 157 -4.73 -9.85 -23.92
N GLY A 158 -5.32 -8.71 -24.28
CA GLY A 158 -6.75 -8.46 -24.22
C GLY A 158 -7.38 -8.71 -25.59
N CYS A 159 -8.21 -9.74 -25.71
CA CYS A 159 -8.96 -10.07 -26.93
C CYS A 159 -10.39 -9.58 -26.80
N ILE A 160 -10.83 -8.77 -27.77
CA ILE A 160 -12.16 -8.20 -27.89
C ILE A 160 -12.84 -8.89 -29.07
N ASP A 161 -13.70 -9.85 -28.76
CA ASP A 161 -14.54 -10.54 -29.75
C ASP A 161 -15.75 -9.66 -30.06
N LEU A 162 -15.97 -9.33 -31.33
CA LEU A 162 -17.14 -8.59 -31.76
C LEU A 162 -18.32 -9.55 -31.90
N LEU A 163 -19.40 -9.28 -31.19
CA LEU A 163 -20.65 -10.06 -31.25
C LEU A 163 -21.70 -9.38 -32.15
N SER A 164 -21.71 -8.04 -32.20
CA SER A 164 -22.62 -7.24 -33.04
C SER A 164 -22.33 -7.39 -34.55
N GLU A 165 -23.35 -7.75 -35.34
CA GLU A 165 -23.22 -7.90 -36.80
C GLU A 165 -22.94 -6.57 -37.52
N ARG A 166 -23.27 -5.43 -36.91
CA ARG A 166 -22.86 -4.10 -37.42
C ARG A 166 -21.34 -3.96 -37.37
N LEU A 167 -20.74 -4.17 -36.19
CA LEU A 167 -19.30 -4.07 -35.99
C LEU A 167 -18.53 -5.14 -36.76
N LYS A 168 -19.05 -6.38 -36.82
CA LYS A 168 -18.45 -7.45 -37.65
C LYS A 168 -18.41 -7.08 -39.13
N ARG A 169 -19.50 -6.53 -39.69
CA ARG A 169 -19.55 -6.08 -41.09
C ARG A 169 -18.56 -4.94 -41.35
N SER A 170 -18.52 -3.94 -40.46
CA SER A 170 -17.57 -2.84 -40.54
C SER A 170 -16.12 -3.34 -40.48
N LEU A 171 -15.80 -4.28 -39.59
CA LEU A 171 -14.46 -4.85 -39.51
C LEU A 171 -14.09 -5.67 -40.76
N ARG A 172 -15.04 -6.42 -41.33
CA ARG A 172 -14.84 -7.21 -42.58
C ARG A 172 -14.68 -6.33 -43.81
N SER A 173 -15.38 -5.19 -43.88
CA SER A 173 -15.32 -4.26 -45.01
C SER A 173 -14.01 -3.48 -45.10
N GLY A 174 -13.10 -3.64 -44.13
CA GLY A 174 -11.80 -2.99 -44.16
C GLY A 174 -11.72 -1.71 -43.33
N CYS A 175 -12.72 -1.41 -42.49
CA CYS A 175 -12.72 -0.25 -41.59
C CYS A 175 -11.38 -0.11 -40.85
N ALA A 176 -10.88 1.12 -40.76
CA ALA A 176 -9.69 1.43 -39.99
C ALA A 176 -10.03 1.43 -38.49
N VAL A 177 -9.22 0.71 -37.71
CA VAL A 177 -9.35 0.62 -36.26
C VAL A 177 -8.21 1.40 -35.64
N LYS A 178 -8.54 2.31 -34.71
CA LYS A 178 -7.56 3.05 -33.92
C LYS A 178 -7.70 2.63 -32.47
N THR A 179 -6.59 2.22 -31.87
CA THR A 179 -6.52 1.94 -30.42
C THR A 179 -5.71 3.03 -29.74
N THR A 180 -6.23 3.59 -28.66
CA THR A 180 -5.56 4.64 -27.88
C THR A 180 -5.59 4.26 -26.41
N GLN A 181 -4.45 4.31 -25.73
CA GLN A 181 -4.43 4.13 -24.28
C GLN A 181 -4.91 5.43 -23.62
N THR A 182 -6.04 5.39 -22.94
CA THR A 182 -6.64 6.56 -22.28
C THR A 182 -6.31 6.62 -20.79
N ALA A 183 -5.99 5.47 -20.19
CA ALA A 183 -5.53 5.37 -18.81
C ALA A 183 -4.50 4.23 -18.65
N PRO A 184 -3.80 4.15 -17.49
CA PRO A 184 -2.84 3.08 -17.18
C PRO A 184 -3.32 1.65 -17.49
N CYS A 185 -4.61 1.39 -17.26
CA CYS A 185 -5.25 0.09 -17.49
C CYS A 185 -6.20 0.09 -18.70
N ASP A 186 -6.52 1.24 -19.30
CA ASP A 186 -7.64 1.34 -20.23
C ASP A 186 -7.18 1.67 -21.65
N PHE A 187 -7.69 0.90 -22.60
CA PHE A 187 -7.61 1.19 -24.03
C PHE A 187 -9.00 1.50 -24.57
N GLU A 188 -9.05 2.51 -25.44
CA GLU A 188 -10.20 2.79 -26.26
C GLU A 188 -9.94 2.30 -27.69
N VAL A 189 -10.89 1.57 -28.25
CA VAL A 189 -10.86 1.04 -29.61
C VAL A 189 -11.96 1.71 -30.43
N ALA A 190 -11.56 2.59 -31.34
CA ALA A 190 -12.44 3.34 -32.22
C ALA A 190 -12.45 2.74 -33.63
N PHE A 191 -13.63 2.72 -34.26
CA PHE A 191 -13.86 2.22 -35.62
C PHE A 191 -14.21 3.39 -36.53
N ASN A 192 -13.38 3.69 -37.53
CA ASN A 192 -13.61 4.82 -38.42
C ASN A 192 -14.94 4.66 -39.20
N GLY A 193 -15.82 5.65 -39.10
CA GLY A 193 -17.11 5.66 -39.78
C GLY A 193 -18.25 5.02 -38.97
N GLU A 194 -17.98 4.54 -37.75
CA GLU A 194 -18.99 4.09 -36.80
C GLU A 194 -18.93 4.98 -35.55
N ASP A 195 -20.09 5.32 -35.00
CA ASP A 195 -20.18 5.98 -33.68
C ASP A 195 -20.09 4.93 -32.57
N ALA A 196 -18.95 4.23 -32.53
CA ALA A 196 -18.68 3.17 -31.57
C ALA A 196 -17.26 3.25 -31.04
N GLN A 197 -17.15 3.49 -29.73
CA GLN A 197 -15.92 3.45 -28.96
C GLN A 197 -16.02 2.30 -27.96
N ILE A 198 -15.13 1.32 -28.09
CA ILE A 198 -15.08 0.18 -27.19
C ILE A 198 -13.97 0.38 -26.17
N ALA A 199 -14.33 0.45 -24.89
CA ALA A 199 -13.38 0.45 -23.80
C ALA A 199 -12.95 -0.98 -23.44
N SER A 200 -11.65 -1.19 -23.29
CA SER A 200 -11.03 -2.43 -22.82
C SER A 200 -10.14 -2.14 -21.61
N SER A 201 -10.58 -2.60 -20.44
CA SER A 201 -9.92 -2.38 -19.16
C SER A 201 -9.09 -3.59 -18.75
N PHE A 202 -7.77 -3.48 -18.85
CA PHE A 202 -6.83 -4.47 -18.36
C PHE A 202 -6.88 -4.56 -16.82
N PRO A 203 -6.63 -5.74 -16.25
CA PRO A 203 -6.65 -5.92 -14.80
C PRO A 203 -5.48 -5.24 -14.06
N VAL A 204 -4.42 -4.87 -14.78
CA VAL A 204 -3.23 -4.19 -14.23
C VAL A 204 -2.66 -3.20 -15.26
N PRO A 205 -1.87 -2.21 -14.83
CA PRO A 205 -1.26 -1.25 -15.73
C PRO A 205 -0.38 -1.88 -16.82
N VAL A 206 -0.55 -1.41 -18.05
CA VAL A 206 0.17 -1.87 -19.24
C VAL A 206 0.75 -0.70 -20.05
N CYS A 207 1.71 -1.00 -20.91
CA CYS A 207 2.44 0.00 -21.69
C CYS A 207 1.90 0.07 -23.12
N GLY A 208 1.05 1.06 -23.40
CA GLY A 208 0.44 1.25 -24.72
C GLY A 208 1.43 1.58 -25.82
N GLU A 209 2.50 2.33 -25.53
CA GLU A 209 3.56 2.63 -26.50
C GLU A 209 4.26 1.38 -27.04
N ARG A 210 4.30 0.31 -26.23
CA ARG A 210 4.88 -0.98 -26.60
C ARG A 210 3.82 -2.04 -26.88
N SER A 211 2.57 -1.63 -27.06
CA SER A 211 1.48 -2.54 -27.40
C SER A 211 1.57 -2.98 -28.86
N LYS A 212 1.09 -4.20 -29.12
CA LYS A 212 0.89 -4.74 -30.46
C LYS A 212 -0.59 -4.98 -30.66
N ILE A 213 -1.11 -4.49 -31.77
CA ILE A 213 -2.51 -4.61 -32.11
C ILE A 213 -2.64 -5.58 -33.27
N ARG A 214 -3.52 -6.57 -33.12
CA ARG A 214 -3.88 -7.50 -34.18
C ARG A 214 -5.36 -7.37 -34.49
N ILE A 215 -5.66 -7.11 -35.77
CA ILE A 215 -7.03 -6.98 -36.26
C ILE A 215 -7.37 -8.22 -37.09
N ALA A 216 -8.16 -9.12 -36.54
CA ALA A 216 -8.58 -10.34 -37.23
C ALA A 216 -9.91 -10.13 -37.94
N ARG A 217 -9.88 -9.61 -39.18
CA ARG A 217 -11.10 -9.25 -39.93
C ARG A 217 -12.01 -10.43 -40.25
N LYS A 218 -11.45 -11.61 -40.55
CA LYS A 218 -12.23 -12.82 -40.88
C LYS A 218 -12.96 -13.39 -39.66
N SER A 219 -12.25 -13.50 -38.54
CA SER A 219 -12.76 -14.04 -37.27
C SER A 219 -13.42 -12.98 -36.38
N CYS A 220 -13.40 -11.72 -36.81
CA CYS A 220 -14.01 -10.56 -36.17
C CYS A 220 -13.61 -10.31 -34.71
N TYR A 221 -12.31 -10.36 -34.42
CA TYR A 221 -11.78 -9.94 -33.11
C TYR A 221 -10.64 -8.94 -33.26
N ILE A 222 -10.40 -8.19 -32.19
CA ILE A 222 -9.27 -7.28 -32.05
C ILE A 222 -8.50 -7.72 -30.81
N GLU A 223 -7.20 -7.94 -30.96
CA GLU A 223 -6.32 -8.36 -29.87
C GLU A 223 -5.31 -7.26 -29.61
N VAL A 224 -5.19 -6.86 -28.34
CA VAL A 224 -4.21 -5.90 -27.84
C VAL A 224 -3.27 -6.61 -26.89
N GLU A 225 -2.05 -6.89 -27.36
CA GLU A 225 -0.96 -7.40 -26.52
C GLU A 225 -0.17 -6.22 -25.97
N ALA A 226 -0.10 -6.05 -24.65
CA ALA A 226 0.61 -4.95 -24.04
C ALA A 226 1.51 -5.44 -22.87
N PRO A 227 2.80 -5.06 -22.85
CA PRO A 227 3.70 -5.35 -21.73
C PRO A 227 3.21 -4.72 -20.42
N LEU A 228 3.50 -5.37 -19.29
CA LEU A 228 3.22 -4.79 -17.98
C LEU A 228 4.00 -3.48 -17.77
N HIS A 229 3.36 -2.48 -17.17
CA HIS A 229 3.96 -1.17 -16.91
C HIS A 229 4.15 -0.91 -15.41
N TRP A 230 5.30 -1.35 -14.89
CA TRP A 230 5.65 -1.24 -13.47
C TRP A 230 6.03 0.18 -13.03
N SER A 231 6.40 1.04 -13.98
CA SER A 231 6.74 2.46 -13.80
C SER A 231 5.61 3.39 -14.26
N VAL A 232 4.36 2.91 -14.30
CA VAL A 232 3.26 3.70 -14.89
C VAL A 232 3.08 5.10 -14.30
N TRP A 233 3.45 5.27 -13.02
CA TRP A 233 3.45 6.55 -12.31
C TRP A 233 4.37 7.62 -12.95
N THR A 234 5.42 7.23 -13.69
CA THR A 234 6.30 8.18 -14.41
C THR A 234 5.67 8.68 -15.70
N SER A 235 4.84 7.86 -16.36
CA SER A 235 4.26 8.16 -17.66
C SER A 235 2.82 8.66 -17.58
N PHE A 236 2.13 8.43 -16.46
CA PHE A 236 0.77 8.88 -16.22
C PHE A 236 0.76 9.78 -14.97
N PRO A 237 0.91 11.11 -15.13
CA PRO A 237 0.91 12.08 -14.04
C PRO A 237 -0.33 12.02 -13.14
N VAL A 238 -1.43 11.51 -13.68
CA VAL A 238 -2.75 11.39 -13.02
C VAL A 238 -2.96 10.02 -12.38
N PHE A 239 -2.00 9.09 -12.48
CA PHE A 239 -2.11 7.81 -11.80
C PHE A 239 -1.99 8.00 -10.30
N SER A 240 -3.12 7.96 -9.60
CA SER A 240 -3.13 7.66 -8.17
C SER A 240 -3.10 6.12 -8.03
N PRO A 241 -2.05 5.53 -7.43
CA PRO A 241 -2.02 4.10 -7.09
C PRO A 241 -3.18 3.70 -6.16
N SER A 242 -3.77 4.70 -5.52
CA SER A 242 -4.95 4.56 -4.70
C SER A 242 -6.18 4.49 -5.58
N CYS A 243 -6.39 5.31 -6.60
CA CYS A 243 -7.62 5.27 -7.41
C CYS A 243 -7.56 4.32 -8.61
N ILE A 244 -7.58 3.01 -8.38
CA ILE A 244 -7.89 2.05 -9.45
C ILE A 244 -9.43 1.98 -9.57
N TRP A 245 -9.96 2.18 -10.78
CA TRP A 245 -11.41 2.18 -11.06
C TRP A 245 -12.22 3.26 -10.31
N GLY A 246 -11.61 4.43 -10.09
CA GLY A 246 -12.28 5.56 -9.45
C GLY A 246 -12.44 5.43 -7.93
N ARG A 247 -11.74 4.49 -7.27
CA ARG A 247 -11.83 4.24 -5.82
C ARG A 247 -10.46 3.95 -5.21
N THR A 248 -10.25 4.37 -3.96
CA THR A 248 -9.02 4.14 -3.18
C THR A 248 -8.80 2.63 -2.87
N ALA A 249 -8.18 1.90 -3.79
CA ALA A 249 -7.88 0.48 -3.76
C ALA A 249 -6.84 0.06 -2.70
N ASN A 250 -5.90 0.94 -2.32
CA ASN A 250 -4.78 0.59 -1.44
C ASN A 250 -4.61 1.51 -0.22
N VAL A 251 -5.57 2.40 0.02
CA VAL A 251 -5.56 3.35 1.14
C VAL A 251 -6.97 3.34 1.75
N HIS A 252 -7.12 2.73 2.93
CA HIS A 252 -8.41 2.64 3.60
C HIS A 252 -8.82 3.99 4.18
N HIS A 253 -10.11 4.28 4.13
CA HIS A 253 -10.64 5.48 4.76
C HIS A 253 -10.52 5.42 6.28
N ILE A 254 -10.14 6.54 6.92
CA ILE A 254 -10.04 6.68 8.37
C ILE A 254 -10.72 7.98 8.82
N ASP A 255 -11.45 7.91 9.93
CA ASP A 255 -11.93 9.11 10.63
C ASP A 255 -10.88 9.55 11.65
N MET A 256 -10.17 10.64 11.34
CA MET A 256 -9.09 11.14 12.19
C MET A 256 -9.56 11.52 13.59
N ARG A 257 -10.85 11.84 13.79
CA ARG A 257 -11.39 12.31 15.07
C ARG A 257 -11.46 11.20 16.13
N VAL A 258 -11.56 9.94 15.69
CA VAL A 258 -11.72 8.78 16.60
C VAL A 258 -10.42 8.03 16.85
N LEU A 259 -9.35 8.35 16.11
CA LEU A 259 -8.06 7.68 16.27
C LEU A 259 -7.31 8.22 17.50
N PRO A 260 -6.76 7.34 18.37
CA PRO A 260 -6.01 7.76 19.55
C PRO A 260 -4.80 8.61 19.19
N VAL A 261 -4.62 9.73 19.89
CA VAL A 261 -3.46 10.63 19.73
C VAL A 261 -2.30 10.11 20.58
N LEU A 262 -1.09 10.09 20.02
CA LEU A 262 0.13 9.80 20.76
C LEU A 262 0.66 11.05 21.43
N ASP A 263 0.98 10.95 22.72
CA ASP A 263 1.66 12.01 23.46
C ASP A 263 3.13 12.10 23.02
N ARG A 264 3.39 13.09 22.17
CA ARG A 264 4.70 13.35 21.59
C ARG A 264 5.78 13.72 22.61
N ASN A 265 5.40 14.28 23.76
CA ASN A 265 6.38 14.72 24.77
C ASN A 265 7.04 13.53 25.50
N ARG A 266 6.49 12.31 25.32
CA ARG A 266 7.03 11.07 25.91
C ARG A 266 8.05 10.42 24.98
N HIS A 267 9.12 11.13 24.64
CA HIS A 267 10.14 10.69 23.68
C HIS A 267 10.66 9.27 23.94
N ASP A 268 10.93 8.91 25.21
CA ASP A 268 11.39 7.57 25.56
C ASP A 268 10.40 6.47 25.21
N GLN A 269 9.09 6.75 25.32
CA GLN A 269 8.03 5.81 24.96
C GLN A 269 7.79 5.76 23.46
N LEU A 270 8.29 6.72 22.68
CA LEU A 270 8.13 6.78 21.23
C LEU A 270 9.32 6.22 20.45
N LYS A 271 10.38 5.76 21.12
CA LYS A 271 11.57 5.17 20.48
C LYS A 271 11.27 4.04 19.51
N TRP A 272 10.16 3.31 19.69
CA TRP A 272 9.70 2.25 18.77
C TRP A 272 9.30 2.78 17.39
N LEU A 273 8.98 4.08 17.27
CA LEU A 273 8.54 4.68 16.01
C LEU A 273 9.65 4.69 14.96
N SER A 274 10.90 4.88 15.36
CA SER A 274 12.03 4.88 14.42
C SER A 274 12.18 3.53 13.67
N PRO A 275 12.27 2.36 14.33
CA PRO A 275 12.30 1.08 13.62
C PRO A 275 10.98 0.77 12.88
N HIS A 276 9.83 1.23 13.37
CA HIS A 276 8.55 1.07 12.68
C HIS A 276 8.52 1.82 11.34
N VAL A 277 8.83 3.11 11.34
CA VAL A 277 8.84 3.94 10.12
C VAL A 277 10.00 3.55 9.21
N ALA A 278 11.16 3.15 9.76
CA ALA A 278 12.25 2.57 8.97
C ALA A 278 11.86 1.26 8.26
N GLY A 279 10.84 0.55 8.77
CA GLY A 279 10.27 -0.64 8.13
C GLY A 279 9.59 -0.37 6.79
N MET A 280 9.37 0.90 6.40
CA MET A 280 8.89 1.27 5.06
C MET A 280 9.82 0.79 3.95
N PHE A 281 11.12 0.76 4.22
CA PHE A 281 12.14 0.42 3.25
C PHE A 281 12.31 -1.09 3.14
N SER A 282 12.20 -1.60 1.92
CA SER A 282 12.60 -2.97 1.61
C SER A 282 14.10 -3.15 1.78
N LYS A 283 14.57 -4.41 1.70
CA LYS A 283 16.00 -4.71 1.69
C LYS A 283 16.73 -4.01 0.54
N HIS A 284 16.11 -3.93 -0.65
CA HIS A 284 16.71 -3.27 -1.80
C HIS A 284 16.73 -1.74 -1.64
N GLU A 285 15.60 -1.15 -1.26
CA GLU A 285 15.45 0.30 -1.07
C GLU A 285 16.38 0.82 0.02
N ARG A 286 16.56 0.07 1.12
CA ARG A 286 17.50 0.44 2.17
C ARG A 286 18.94 0.47 1.68
N LYS A 287 19.35 -0.50 0.87
CA LYS A 287 20.68 -0.51 0.26
C LYS A 287 20.88 0.70 -0.65
N GLN A 288 19.87 1.06 -1.45
CA GLN A 288 19.92 2.26 -2.29
C GLN A 288 20.03 3.53 -1.44
N ARG A 289 19.24 3.63 -0.36
CA ARG A 289 19.32 4.74 0.60
C ARG A 289 20.69 4.86 1.26
N GLU A 290 21.28 3.74 1.69
CA GLU A 290 22.62 3.74 2.28
C GLU A 290 23.70 4.14 1.26
N GLN A 291 23.52 3.77 0.00
CA GLN A 291 24.40 4.17 -1.09
C GLN A 291 24.28 5.67 -1.42
N SER A 292 23.07 6.23 -1.42
CA SER A 292 22.87 7.67 -1.67
C SER A 292 23.44 8.55 -0.56
N LEU A 293 23.48 8.03 0.67
CA LEU A 293 24.14 8.69 1.80
C LEU A 293 25.68 8.55 1.79
N SER A 294 26.24 7.71 0.91
CA SER A 294 27.68 7.48 0.84
C SER A 294 28.41 8.54 0.03
N VAL A 295 29.55 9.02 0.56
CA VAL A 295 30.36 10.10 -0.06
C VAL A 295 31.04 9.66 -1.37
N VAL A 296 31.17 8.35 -1.61
CA VAL A 296 32.02 7.77 -2.66
C VAL A 296 31.27 7.57 -3.99
N SER A 297 29.94 7.47 -3.96
CA SER A 297 29.10 7.31 -5.15
C SER A 297 27.69 7.73 -4.77
N ALA A 298 27.46 9.04 -4.65
CA ALA A 298 26.14 9.62 -4.45
C ALA A 298 25.30 9.43 -5.72
N ILE A 299 24.88 8.19 -5.96
CA ILE A 299 23.86 7.86 -6.94
C ILE A 299 22.55 8.35 -6.33
N PRO A 300 21.82 9.27 -6.98
CA PRO A 300 20.52 9.69 -6.51
C PRO A 300 19.62 8.46 -6.33
N PRO A 301 18.91 8.34 -5.19
CA PRO A 301 17.99 7.24 -4.99
C PRO A 301 16.84 7.32 -6.02
N ASP A 302 16.18 6.19 -6.28
CA ASP A 302 14.91 6.21 -7.01
C ASP A 302 13.88 7.08 -6.26
N ALA A 303 13.01 7.79 -6.98
CA ALA A 303 11.95 8.64 -6.44
C ALA A 303 11.12 7.98 -5.32
N ARG A 304 10.89 6.66 -5.37
CA ARG A 304 10.19 5.92 -4.29
C ARG A 304 10.99 5.89 -3.00
N VAL A 305 12.30 5.71 -3.10
CA VAL A 305 13.22 5.73 -1.95
C VAL A 305 13.32 7.16 -1.41
N GLY A 306 13.45 8.16 -2.28
CA GLY A 306 13.40 9.58 -1.89
C GLY A 306 12.11 9.92 -1.15
N PHE A 307 10.96 9.56 -1.73
CA PHE A 307 9.64 9.78 -1.14
C PHE A 307 9.49 9.12 0.25
N LYS A 308 9.95 7.88 0.40
CA LYS A 308 9.97 7.20 1.70
C LYS A 308 10.94 7.87 2.69
N ASP A 309 12.05 8.44 2.23
CA ASP A 309 12.97 9.20 3.08
C ASP A 309 12.37 10.53 3.54
N SER A 310 11.60 11.20 2.67
CA SER A 310 10.80 12.37 3.02
C SER A 310 9.71 12.03 4.05
N LEU A 311 9.00 10.91 3.88
CA LEU A 311 8.07 10.40 4.90
C LEU A 311 8.79 10.13 6.21
N PHE A 312 9.93 9.41 6.17
CA PHE A 312 10.72 9.13 7.36
C PHE A 312 11.11 10.43 8.10
N SER A 313 11.55 11.43 7.34
CA SER A 313 11.91 12.76 7.86
C SER A 313 10.73 13.45 8.52
N LEU A 314 9.53 13.45 7.91
CA LEU A 314 8.32 14.01 8.51
C LEU A 314 8.05 13.41 9.90
N PHE A 315 8.06 12.07 10.03
CA PHE A 315 7.80 11.40 11.30
C PHE A 315 8.88 11.69 12.35
N MET A 316 10.16 11.61 11.97
CA MET A 316 11.27 11.78 12.92
C MET A 316 11.37 13.21 13.43
N HIS A 317 11.29 14.19 12.53
CA HIS A 317 11.34 15.60 12.89
C HIS A 317 10.04 16.07 13.56
N PHE A 318 8.88 15.50 13.23
CA PHE A 318 7.65 15.86 13.95
C PHE A 318 7.73 15.45 15.42
N THR A 319 8.26 14.26 15.68
CA THR A 319 8.35 13.67 17.04
C THR A 319 9.59 14.08 17.82
N GLY A 320 10.59 14.68 17.16
CA GLY A 320 11.88 15.00 17.78
C GLY A 320 12.72 13.78 18.15
N ILE A 321 12.39 12.59 17.63
CA ILE A 321 13.18 11.36 17.86
C ILE A 321 14.54 11.48 17.17
N GLN A 322 14.57 12.07 15.97
CA GLN A 322 15.81 12.39 15.26
C GLN A 322 15.73 13.81 14.70
N GLY A 323 16.77 14.59 14.95
CA GLY A 323 16.88 15.97 14.49
C GLY A 323 16.05 16.97 15.29
N ARG A 324 16.03 18.22 14.81
CA ARG A 324 15.25 19.30 15.44
C ARG A 324 13.76 19.07 15.23
N GLN A 325 12.99 19.22 16.31
CA GLN A 325 11.55 19.07 16.27
C GLN A 325 10.89 20.20 15.46
N SER A 326 9.93 19.85 14.59
CA SER A 326 9.19 20.81 13.76
C SER A 326 7.72 20.42 13.58
N HIS A 327 6.87 21.42 13.36
CA HIS A 327 5.45 21.25 12.98
C HIS A 327 5.15 21.70 11.56
N ILE A 328 6.08 22.45 10.96
CA ILE A 328 5.95 23.01 9.63
C ILE A 328 7.06 22.37 8.79
N PHE A 329 6.66 21.83 7.64
CA PHE A 329 7.55 21.17 6.71
C PHE A 329 7.36 21.78 5.33
N GLY A 330 8.46 22.02 4.63
CA GLY A 330 8.44 22.46 3.24
C GLY A 330 8.99 21.36 2.34
N LEU A 331 8.25 20.97 1.30
CA LEU A 331 8.82 20.16 0.22
C LEU A 331 9.57 21.10 -0.73
N ASP A 332 10.89 21.11 -0.59
CA ASP A 332 11.81 22.04 -1.24
C ASP A 332 12.51 21.34 -2.41
N ASN A 333 12.29 21.84 -3.62
CA ASN A 333 13.02 21.46 -4.81
C ASN A 333 13.93 22.63 -5.22
N PRO A 334 15.21 22.64 -4.78
CA PRO A 334 16.10 23.76 -5.03
C PRO A 334 16.34 24.05 -6.51
N THR A 335 16.24 23.01 -7.37
CA THR A 335 16.36 23.14 -8.83
C THR A 335 15.05 23.52 -9.52
N GLY A 336 13.91 23.32 -8.85
CA GLY A 336 12.56 23.49 -9.41
C GLY A 336 11.79 24.72 -8.91
N GLY A 337 12.45 25.67 -8.25
CA GLY A 337 11.82 26.91 -7.77
C GLY A 337 11.61 27.01 -6.26
N GLY A 338 12.18 26.08 -5.49
CA GLY A 338 12.17 26.12 -4.02
C GLY A 338 11.00 25.34 -3.42
N VAL A 339 10.29 25.94 -2.46
CA VAL A 339 9.23 25.25 -1.71
C VAL A 339 7.92 25.18 -2.50
N HIS A 340 7.46 23.97 -2.80
CA HIS A 340 6.22 23.70 -3.55
C HIS A 340 5.01 23.41 -2.67
N PHE A 341 5.23 22.85 -1.49
CA PHE A 341 4.16 22.52 -0.54
C PHE A 341 4.62 22.85 0.88
N LEU A 342 3.73 23.46 1.66
CA LEU A 342 3.86 23.53 3.11
C LEU A 342 2.92 22.49 3.74
N ILE A 343 3.48 21.65 4.61
CA ILE A 343 2.77 20.62 5.37
C ILE A 343 2.79 21.02 6.85
N PHE A 344 1.61 21.19 7.42
CA PHE A 344 1.39 21.51 8.83
C PHE A 344 0.94 20.25 9.55
N VAL A 345 1.71 19.82 10.55
CA VAL A 345 1.41 18.60 11.32
C VAL A 345 0.87 18.99 12.69
N SER A 346 -0.37 18.62 12.96
CA SER A 346 -1.05 18.90 14.23
C SER A 346 -0.69 17.84 15.27
N CYS A 347 -0.92 16.57 14.96
CA CYS A 347 -0.65 15.46 15.86
C CYS A 347 -0.29 14.16 15.10
N ILE A 348 0.16 13.16 15.86
CA ILE A 348 0.36 11.79 15.38
C ILE A 348 -0.66 10.87 16.05
N ARG A 349 -1.34 10.04 15.27
CA ARG A 349 -2.41 9.16 15.72
C ARG A 349 -2.08 7.70 15.44
N LEU A 350 -2.69 6.80 16.21
CA LEU A 350 -2.64 5.36 15.98
C LEU A 350 -3.73 4.95 14.97
N ASP A 351 -3.30 4.49 13.81
CA ASP A 351 -4.17 3.82 12.84
C ASP A 351 -4.25 2.34 13.20
N LEU A 352 -5.22 2.02 14.05
CA LEU A 352 -5.41 0.67 14.58
C LEU A 352 -5.76 -0.34 13.48
N GLY A 353 -6.50 0.09 12.44
CA GLY A 353 -6.92 -0.77 11.34
C GLY A 353 -5.76 -1.25 10.47
N SER A 354 -4.73 -0.41 10.31
CA SER A 354 -3.50 -0.77 9.59
C SER A 354 -2.30 -1.03 10.50
N GLN A 355 -2.51 -1.13 11.83
CA GLN A 355 -1.45 -1.36 12.82
C GLN A 355 -0.23 -0.44 12.64
N THR A 356 -0.50 0.85 12.36
CA THR A 356 0.54 1.84 12.06
C THR A 356 0.21 3.19 12.68
N VAL A 357 1.00 4.20 12.36
CA VAL A 357 0.76 5.60 12.73
C VAL A 357 0.35 6.41 11.52
N VAL A 358 -0.34 7.52 11.78
CA VAL A 358 -0.72 8.50 10.77
C VAL A 358 -0.52 9.91 11.32
N LEU A 359 -0.03 10.82 10.50
CA LEU A 359 0.06 12.24 10.80
C LEU A 359 -1.26 12.92 10.43
N ASP A 360 -1.80 13.69 11.37
CA ASP A 360 -2.92 14.59 11.15
C ASP A 360 -2.38 15.89 10.58
N THR A 361 -2.54 16.07 9.25
CA THR A 361 -1.87 17.15 8.53
C THR A 361 -2.84 18.04 7.76
N GLY A 362 -2.44 19.30 7.61
CA GLY A 362 -3.00 20.24 6.65
C GLY A 362 -1.92 20.57 5.62
N VAL A 363 -2.28 20.57 4.34
CA VAL A 363 -1.33 20.81 3.24
C VAL A 363 -1.75 22.06 2.47
N LEU A 364 -0.79 22.96 2.25
CA LEU A 364 -0.92 24.17 1.45
C LEU A 364 -0.02 24.07 0.21
N PRO A 365 -0.60 23.92 -0.99
CA PRO A 365 0.15 24.09 -2.23
C PRO A 365 0.65 25.53 -2.40
N ILE A 366 1.91 25.68 -2.80
CA ILE A 366 2.49 26.98 -3.15
C ILE A 366 2.43 27.12 -4.68
N THR A 367 1.55 28.00 -5.13
CA THR A 367 1.31 28.31 -6.53
C THR A 367 1.74 29.75 -6.84
N GLU A 368 2.15 30.01 -8.09
CA GLU A 368 2.60 31.34 -8.51
C GLU A 368 1.51 32.41 -8.26
N SER A 369 0.25 32.05 -8.52
CA SER A 369 -0.91 32.92 -8.30
C SER A 369 -1.22 33.17 -6.83
N LEU A 370 -0.82 32.27 -5.93
CA LEU A 370 -1.08 32.37 -4.51
C LEU A 370 -0.01 33.15 -3.76
N VAL A 371 1.27 33.02 -4.15
CA VAL A 371 2.42 33.63 -3.46
C VAL A 371 2.20 35.12 -3.13
N PRO A 372 1.76 35.99 -4.07
CA PRO A 372 1.53 37.41 -3.76
C PRO A 372 0.45 37.64 -2.70
N ARG A 373 -0.57 36.77 -2.65
CA ARG A 373 -1.72 36.89 -1.74
C ARG A 373 -1.37 36.49 -0.31
N ILE A 374 -0.41 35.58 -0.14
CA ILE A 374 0.01 35.04 1.17
C ILE A 374 1.44 35.48 1.56
N ALA A 375 2.00 36.51 0.92
CA ALA A 375 3.38 36.94 1.13
C ALA A 375 3.71 37.26 2.60
N LYS A 376 2.79 37.90 3.33
CA LYS A 376 2.94 38.18 4.77
C LYS A 376 3.04 36.89 5.59
N PHE A 377 2.21 35.90 5.28
CA PHE A 377 2.23 34.60 5.92
C PHE A 377 3.56 33.87 5.62
N LEU A 378 4.01 33.85 4.36
CA LEU A 378 5.26 33.20 3.96
C LEU A 378 6.47 33.83 4.66
N SER A 379 6.51 35.15 4.77
CA SER A 379 7.56 35.86 5.51
C SER A 379 7.58 35.43 6.99
N ALA A 380 6.42 35.42 7.65
CA ALA A 380 6.32 35.04 9.06
C ALA A 380 6.68 33.57 9.33
N VAL A 381 6.28 32.65 8.44
CA VAL A 381 6.67 31.23 8.52
C VAL A 381 8.16 31.04 8.30
N THR A 382 8.76 31.80 7.37
CA THR A 382 10.21 31.75 7.11
C THR A 382 11.00 32.25 8.31
N GLU A 383 10.55 33.35 8.95
CA GLU A 383 11.16 33.90 10.15
C GLU A 383 11.06 32.95 11.36
N LYS A 384 9.88 32.33 11.57
CA LYS A 384 9.70 31.29 12.60
C LYS A 384 10.59 30.07 12.35
N GLY A 385 10.84 29.76 11.08
CA GLY A 385 11.57 28.59 10.62
C GLY A 385 10.67 27.36 10.46
N PHE A 386 10.99 26.55 9.46
CA PHE A 386 10.35 25.27 9.17
C PHE A 386 11.40 24.24 8.77
N CYS A 387 11.04 22.97 8.79
CA CYS A 387 11.91 21.89 8.33
C CYS A 387 11.81 21.76 6.80
N SER A 388 12.88 22.14 6.08
CA SER A 388 12.97 21.93 4.63
C SER A 388 13.36 20.47 4.34
N ILE A 389 12.50 19.76 3.63
CA ILE A 389 12.73 18.42 3.11
C ILE A 389 13.07 18.58 1.63
N ARG A 390 14.33 18.26 1.27
CA ARG A 390 14.81 18.39 -0.11
C ARG A 390 14.32 17.24 -0.96
N VAL A 391 13.70 17.56 -2.09
CA VAL A 391 13.16 16.59 -3.05
C VAL A 391 13.65 16.93 -4.46
N ASP A 392 13.82 15.92 -5.31
CA ASP A 392 14.09 16.12 -6.74
C ASP A 392 12.78 16.17 -7.57
N ASP A 393 12.91 16.38 -8.88
CA ASP A 393 11.76 16.50 -9.77
C ASP A 393 10.89 15.24 -9.82
N GLU A 394 11.50 14.06 -9.75
CA GLU A 394 10.78 12.77 -9.83
C GLU A 394 10.07 12.45 -8.51
N GLU A 395 10.72 12.71 -7.38
CA GLU A 395 10.11 12.59 -6.07
C GLU A 395 8.94 13.59 -5.90
N LEU A 396 9.11 14.83 -6.35
CA LEU A 396 8.06 15.85 -6.27
C LEU A 396 6.85 15.49 -7.14
N LYS A 397 7.06 14.85 -8.31
CA LYS A 397 5.96 14.27 -9.11
C LYS A 397 5.19 13.20 -8.32
N LEU A 398 5.90 12.32 -7.60
CA LEU A 398 5.27 11.30 -6.76
C LEU A 398 4.49 11.90 -5.58
N TRP A 399 4.99 12.97 -4.96
CA TRP A 399 4.26 13.74 -3.95
C TRP A 399 2.95 14.30 -4.49
N ARG A 400 2.97 14.93 -5.68
CA ARG A 400 1.77 15.47 -6.33
C ARG A 400 0.70 14.41 -6.59
N GLN A 401 1.11 13.19 -6.95
CA GLN A 401 0.20 12.05 -7.17
C GLN A 401 -0.37 11.46 -5.87
N THR A 402 0.41 11.50 -4.78
CA THR A 402 0.08 10.78 -3.55
C THR A 402 -0.73 11.62 -2.57
N LEU A 403 -0.43 12.92 -2.44
CA LEU A 403 -1.12 13.84 -1.54
C LEU A 403 -2.66 13.77 -1.62
N PRO A 404 -3.28 13.72 -2.82
CA PRO A 404 -4.72 13.60 -2.94
C PRO A 404 -5.31 12.33 -2.35
N SER A 405 -4.53 11.25 -2.41
CA SER A 405 -4.93 9.96 -1.85
C SER A 405 -4.93 10.02 -0.33
N PHE A 406 -3.97 10.73 0.27
CA PHE A 406 -3.97 11.02 1.71
C PHE A 406 -5.11 11.96 2.11
N THR A 407 -5.54 12.86 1.23
CA THR A 407 -6.72 13.70 1.45
C THR A 407 -8.02 12.89 1.39
N GLU A 408 -8.20 12.00 0.40
CA GLU A 408 -9.38 11.12 0.36
C GLU A 408 -9.43 10.15 1.54
N ARG A 409 -8.27 9.72 2.02
CA ARG A 409 -8.14 8.85 3.19
C ARG A 409 -8.88 9.41 4.41
N CYS A 410 -8.84 10.73 4.63
CA CYS A 410 -9.48 11.38 5.78
C CYS A 410 -10.61 12.33 5.40
N ARG A 411 -11.20 12.18 4.21
CA ARG A 411 -12.23 13.09 3.71
C ARG A 411 -13.48 13.08 4.57
N ILE A 412 -13.86 14.23 5.11
CA ILE A 412 -15.11 14.44 5.86
C ILE A 412 -16.15 15.30 5.10
N TRP A 413 -15.78 15.83 3.93
CA TRP A 413 -16.63 16.66 3.09
C TRP A 413 -17.16 15.88 1.88
N LYS A 414 -18.14 16.45 1.18
CA LYS A 414 -18.69 15.90 -0.07
C LYS A 414 -18.21 16.73 -1.27
N HIS A 415 -18.01 16.09 -2.42
CA HIS A 415 -17.72 16.80 -3.66
C HIS A 415 -18.96 17.53 -4.16
N HIS A 416 -18.75 18.71 -4.72
CA HIS A 416 -19.77 19.40 -5.48
C HIS A 416 -19.99 18.66 -6.81
N PRO A 417 -21.21 18.61 -7.39
CA PRO A 417 -21.45 17.95 -8.67
C PRO A 417 -20.57 18.48 -9.82
N ALA A 418 -20.21 19.77 -9.78
CA ALA A 418 -19.30 20.41 -10.74
C ALA A 418 -17.82 20.35 -10.31
N CYS A 419 -17.46 19.51 -9.34
CA CYS A 419 -16.07 19.33 -8.97
C CYS A 419 -15.32 18.64 -10.12
N ASN A 420 -14.10 19.09 -10.42
CA ASN A 420 -13.22 18.54 -11.47
C ASN A 420 -12.73 17.09 -11.18
N ARG A 421 -13.47 16.34 -10.38
CA ARG A 421 -13.24 14.93 -10.06
C ARG A 421 -14.36 14.10 -10.66
N ASP A 422 -14.28 13.88 -11.96
CA ASP A 422 -14.93 12.72 -12.54
C ASP A 422 -14.14 11.48 -12.08
N ALA A 423 -14.77 10.73 -11.15
CA ALA A 423 -14.43 9.36 -10.73
C ALA A 423 -12.91 9.04 -10.60
N GLY A 424 -12.22 9.73 -9.69
CA GLY A 424 -10.95 9.27 -9.12
C GLY A 424 -9.66 9.66 -9.85
N CYS A 425 -9.76 10.43 -10.93
CA CYS A 425 -8.62 11.15 -11.49
C CYS A 425 -8.65 12.61 -11.03
N ILE A 426 -7.52 13.14 -10.58
CA ILE A 426 -7.36 14.59 -10.53
C ILE A 426 -6.99 15.03 -11.92
N GLN A 427 -7.93 15.67 -12.58
CA GLN A 427 -7.56 16.55 -13.68
C GLN A 427 -6.76 17.68 -13.02
N GLN A 428 -5.42 17.63 -13.15
CA GLN A 428 -4.61 18.81 -12.95
C GLN A 428 -5.25 19.88 -13.85
N THR A 429 -5.76 20.95 -13.26
CA THR A 429 -6.16 22.11 -14.04
C THR A 429 -4.94 22.50 -14.88
N GLN A 430 -5.13 22.66 -16.19
CA GLN A 430 -4.06 22.93 -17.16
C GLN A 430 -3.18 24.14 -16.79
N ASP A 431 -3.60 24.94 -15.81
CA ASP A 431 -3.02 26.23 -15.43
C ASP A 431 -2.05 26.18 -14.23
N ASP A 432 -2.05 25.15 -13.36
CA ASP A 432 -1.08 25.06 -12.25
C ASP A 432 -0.79 23.62 -11.77
N VAL A 433 0.46 23.19 -11.90
CA VAL A 433 0.91 21.81 -11.59
C VAL A 433 0.95 21.53 -10.08
N ASN A 434 0.98 22.54 -9.22
CA ASN A 434 1.05 22.35 -7.77
C ASN A 434 -0.34 22.27 -7.10
N ASP A 435 -1.42 22.76 -7.73
CA ASP A 435 -2.77 22.68 -7.16
C ASP A 435 -3.39 21.30 -7.37
N VAL A 436 -2.94 20.34 -6.56
CA VAL A 436 -3.34 18.92 -6.64
C VAL A 436 -4.64 18.60 -5.91
N PHE A 437 -5.28 19.57 -5.26
CA PHE A 437 -6.48 19.35 -4.43
C PHE A 437 -7.73 19.95 -5.08
N CYS A 438 -8.87 19.28 -4.89
CA CYS A 438 -10.15 19.89 -5.23
C CYS A 438 -10.49 21.04 -4.27
N ALA A 439 -11.09 22.11 -4.78
CA ALA A 439 -11.54 23.23 -3.96
C ALA A 439 -12.54 22.80 -2.86
N CYS A 440 -13.29 21.72 -3.06
CA CYS A 440 -14.26 21.20 -2.09
C CYS A 440 -13.65 20.81 -0.74
N GLY A 441 -12.36 20.48 -0.69
CA GLY A 441 -11.68 20.04 0.55
C GLY A 441 -10.98 21.13 1.33
N ARG A 442 -10.94 22.36 0.81
CA ARG A 442 -10.21 23.46 1.44
C ARG A 442 -10.95 23.97 2.68
N GLY A 443 -10.21 24.24 3.75
CA GLY A 443 -10.74 24.82 4.98
C GLY A 443 -11.52 23.85 5.89
N PHE A 444 -11.60 22.55 5.56
CA PHE A 444 -12.20 21.53 6.43
C PHE A 444 -11.24 21.08 7.55
N LEU A 445 -10.76 22.04 8.32
CA LEU A 445 -9.83 21.85 9.44
C LEU A 445 -10.32 22.66 10.66
N PRO A 446 -10.05 22.20 11.90
CA PRO A 446 -10.30 22.99 13.11
C PRO A 446 -9.63 24.38 13.04
N GLU A 447 -10.23 25.39 13.68
CA GLU A 447 -9.67 26.75 13.66
C GLU A 447 -8.30 26.80 14.34
N ASP A 448 -8.13 26.03 15.40
CA ASP A 448 -6.93 25.87 16.22
C ASP A 448 -6.07 24.66 15.80
N PHE A 449 -6.21 24.18 14.54
CA PHE A 449 -5.53 22.97 14.07
C PHE A 449 -4.02 22.96 14.32
N VAL A 450 -3.36 24.11 14.13
CA VAL A 450 -1.94 24.31 14.41
C VAL A 450 -1.72 25.67 15.09
N PRO A 451 -1.88 25.74 16.43
CA PRO A 451 -1.97 27.02 17.16
C PRO A 451 -0.67 27.83 17.11
N ASP A 452 0.47 27.16 16.91
CA ASP A 452 1.78 27.81 16.86
C ASP A 452 2.11 28.42 15.48
N VAL A 453 1.27 28.25 14.46
CA VAL A 453 1.55 28.76 13.11
C VAL A 453 1.15 30.25 13.01
N PRO A 454 2.08 31.16 12.65
CA PRO A 454 1.78 32.58 12.57
C PRO A 454 0.81 32.87 11.43
N ASN A 455 -0.09 33.84 11.63
CA ASN A 455 -1.06 34.27 10.61
C ASN A 455 -1.91 33.11 10.03
N TRP A 456 -2.16 32.06 10.81
CA TRP A 456 -2.90 30.87 10.37
C TRP A 456 -4.28 31.20 9.77
N ALA A 457 -4.97 32.18 10.36
CA ALA A 457 -6.28 32.63 9.88
C ALA A 457 -6.28 33.09 8.41
N ASP A 458 -5.14 33.62 7.92
CA ASP A 458 -5.01 34.13 6.55
C ASP A 458 -4.97 33.00 5.51
N VAL A 459 -4.54 31.81 5.91
CA VAL A 459 -4.30 30.68 5.00
C VAL A 459 -5.19 29.47 5.26
N ARG A 460 -5.79 29.32 6.44
CA ARG A 460 -6.54 28.12 6.82
C ARG A 460 -7.62 27.71 5.81
N GLY A 461 -8.28 28.69 5.17
CA GLY A 461 -9.31 28.46 4.14
C GLY A 461 -8.77 27.95 2.80
N LEU A 462 -7.46 27.84 2.65
CA LEU A 462 -6.76 27.35 1.46
C LEU A 462 -6.11 25.98 1.70
N VAL A 463 -6.02 25.56 2.97
CA VAL A 463 -5.36 24.32 3.38
C VAL A 463 -6.33 23.15 3.25
N THR A 464 -5.84 22.01 2.78
CA THR A 464 -6.61 20.76 2.67
C THR A 464 -6.06 19.72 3.65
N GLY A 465 -6.95 19.06 4.39
CA GLY A 465 -6.56 17.98 5.29
C GLY A 465 -6.00 16.76 4.54
N ALA A 466 -4.95 16.14 5.09
CA ALA A 466 -4.36 14.90 4.58
C ALA A 466 -3.91 13.98 5.71
N ALA A 467 -4.19 12.70 5.59
CA ALA A 467 -3.76 11.66 6.51
C ALA A 467 -2.50 10.96 5.97
N ILE A 468 -1.33 11.54 6.27
CA ILE A 468 -0.03 11.06 5.79
C ILE A 468 0.45 9.92 6.68
N SER A 469 0.65 8.72 6.11
CA SER A 469 1.12 7.54 6.84
C SER A 469 2.42 6.99 6.24
N PRO A 470 3.16 6.13 6.98
CA PRO A 470 4.20 5.31 6.39
C PRO A 470 3.63 4.45 5.24
N ILE A 471 4.43 4.19 4.21
CA ILE A 471 4.08 3.27 3.10
C ILE A 471 5.06 2.11 3.08
N PHE A 472 4.57 0.93 3.47
CA PHE A 472 5.38 -0.29 3.59
C PHE A 472 5.58 -0.99 2.25
N SER A 473 6.75 -1.61 2.07
CA SER A 473 7.01 -2.50 0.93
C SER A 473 6.14 -3.76 1.00
N VAL A 474 5.70 -4.27 -0.15
CA VAL A 474 4.97 -5.54 -0.23
C VAL A 474 5.96 -6.71 -0.11
N PRO A 475 5.95 -7.51 0.97
CA PRO A 475 6.97 -8.53 1.22
C PRO A 475 7.07 -9.61 0.15
N MET A 476 5.99 -9.85 -0.58
CA MET A 476 5.93 -10.83 -1.68
C MET A 476 6.70 -10.35 -2.93
N ILE A 477 6.90 -9.04 -3.08
CA ILE A 477 7.57 -8.44 -4.24
C ILE A 477 9.02 -8.10 -3.90
N ASP A 478 9.23 -7.48 -2.75
CA ASP A 478 10.56 -7.07 -2.29
C ASP A 478 10.65 -7.40 -0.80
N PRO A 479 11.58 -8.28 -0.39
CA PRO A 479 11.64 -8.74 0.99
C PRO A 479 11.87 -7.56 1.95
N PRO A 480 11.16 -7.54 3.09
CA PRO A 480 11.35 -6.49 4.09
C PRO A 480 12.78 -6.54 4.60
N PHE A 481 13.31 -5.37 5.00
CA PHE A 481 14.57 -5.34 5.70
C PHE A 481 14.39 -5.95 7.10
N ASP A 482 15.09 -7.06 7.35
CA ASP A 482 15.13 -7.64 8.69
C ASP A 482 16.46 -7.29 9.36
N GLY A 483 16.42 -6.32 10.29
CA GLY A 483 17.59 -5.92 11.08
C GLY A 483 17.97 -6.93 12.17
N LEU A 484 17.14 -7.94 12.43
CA LEU A 484 17.34 -8.98 13.45
C LEU A 484 17.70 -10.32 12.80
N LEU A 485 17.28 -10.57 11.57
CA LEU A 485 17.77 -11.63 10.68
C LEU A 485 18.91 -11.14 9.77
N ASN A 486 19.91 -10.48 10.38
CA ASN A 486 21.30 -10.70 9.95
C ASN A 486 21.78 -12.13 10.28
N LEU A 487 20.86 -13.08 10.48
CA LEU A 487 21.00 -14.35 9.77
C LEU A 487 20.84 -14.03 8.28
N ASP A 488 21.95 -13.57 7.66
CA ASP A 488 22.15 -13.77 6.24
C ASP A 488 21.47 -15.08 5.83
N PRO A 489 20.67 -15.12 4.74
CA PRO A 489 20.19 -16.38 4.20
C PRO A 489 21.42 -17.17 3.81
N VAL A 490 21.95 -17.94 4.76
CA VAL A 490 23.20 -18.69 4.71
C VAL A 490 24.21 -18.00 3.78
N GLN A 491 24.97 -17.00 4.26
CA GLN A 491 26.20 -16.53 3.60
C GLN A 491 27.26 -17.66 3.39
N GLY A 492 26.89 -18.92 3.57
CA GLY A 492 27.62 -20.14 3.27
C GLY A 492 26.92 -21.09 2.30
N GLY A 493 25.95 -20.63 1.49
CA GLY A 493 25.20 -21.43 0.50
C GLY A 493 25.72 -21.29 -0.93
N CYS A 494 25.39 -22.25 -1.80
CA CYS A 494 25.66 -22.20 -3.22
C CYS A 494 24.84 -21.09 -3.88
N THR A 495 25.49 -20.23 -4.66
CA THR A 495 24.88 -19.04 -5.30
C THR A 495 23.76 -19.39 -6.28
N VAL A 496 23.80 -20.60 -6.86
CA VAL A 496 22.80 -21.04 -7.85
C VAL A 496 21.64 -21.81 -7.24
N CYS A 497 21.90 -22.66 -6.24
CA CYS A 497 20.91 -23.63 -5.75
C CYS A 497 20.68 -23.58 -4.23
N GLY A 498 21.32 -22.66 -3.52
CA GLY A 498 21.15 -22.46 -2.08
C GLY A 498 21.75 -23.53 -1.16
N LYS A 499 22.29 -24.65 -1.70
CA LYS A 499 22.87 -25.74 -0.88
C LYS A 499 24.04 -25.26 -0.02
N GLY A 500 24.03 -25.58 1.27
CA GLY A 500 25.08 -25.21 2.24
C GLY A 500 26.38 -26.04 2.17
N ARG A 501 26.44 -27.10 1.35
CA ARG A 501 27.61 -28.00 1.21
C ARG A 501 27.83 -28.42 -0.24
N SER A 502 29.05 -28.83 -0.56
CA SER A 502 29.40 -29.33 -1.89
C SER A 502 28.83 -30.73 -2.16
N ILE A 503 28.85 -31.16 -3.43
CA ILE A 503 28.59 -32.54 -3.81
C ILE A 503 29.63 -33.42 -3.08
N GLY A 504 29.18 -34.27 -2.15
CA GLY A 504 30.04 -35.06 -1.25
C GLY A 504 30.11 -34.56 0.20
N GLY A 505 29.35 -33.53 0.58
CA GLY A 505 29.22 -33.10 1.98
C GLY A 505 30.36 -32.22 2.50
N GLY A 506 31.28 -31.80 1.63
CA GLY A 506 32.39 -30.91 1.95
C GLY A 506 32.04 -29.40 1.92
N LYS A 507 33.05 -28.56 2.11
CA LYS A 507 32.94 -27.09 2.00
C LYS A 507 32.62 -26.68 0.56
N LEU A 508 31.87 -25.59 0.39
CA LEU A 508 31.59 -25.04 -0.93
C LEU A 508 32.84 -24.55 -1.64
N LEU A 509 32.85 -24.71 -2.96
CA LEU A 509 33.87 -24.19 -3.85
C LEU A 509 33.73 -22.66 -3.93
N LYS A 510 34.82 -21.93 -3.77
CA LYS A 510 34.84 -20.47 -3.98
C LYS A 510 35.29 -20.16 -5.40
N CYS A 511 34.77 -19.08 -5.99
CA CYS A 511 35.32 -18.55 -7.23
C CYS A 511 36.82 -18.25 -7.04
N SER A 512 37.67 -18.73 -7.95
CA SER A 512 39.12 -18.55 -7.87
C SER A 512 39.58 -17.13 -8.16
N ALA A 513 38.72 -16.30 -8.75
CA ALA A 513 39.04 -14.91 -9.06
C ALA A 513 38.64 -13.97 -7.91
N CYS A 514 37.36 -13.94 -7.52
CA CYS A 514 36.88 -12.98 -6.51
C CYS A 514 36.86 -13.53 -5.08
N HIS A 515 36.95 -14.85 -4.89
CA HIS A 515 36.82 -15.56 -3.59
C HIS A 515 35.54 -15.29 -2.78
N ILE A 516 34.63 -14.45 -3.26
CA ILE A 516 33.38 -14.03 -2.62
C ILE A 516 32.27 -15.06 -2.89
N THR A 517 32.08 -15.42 -4.16
CA THR A 517 30.94 -16.26 -4.60
C THR A 517 31.23 -17.74 -4.36
N LYS A 518 30.23 -18.48 -3.85
CA LYS A 518 30.35 -19.90 -3.45
C LYS A 518 29.45 -20.80 -4.30
N TYR A 519 29.92 -22.02 -4.58
CA TYR A 519 29.23 -23.01 -5.41
C TYR A 519 29.32 -24.42 -4.80
N CYS A 520 28.25 -25.21 -4.90
CA CYS A 520 28.27 -26.60 -4.45
C CYS A 520 28.94 -27.55 -5.45
N SER A 521 29.13 -27.11 -6.69
CA SER A 521 29.77 -27.89 -7.76
C SER A 521 30.29 -26.99 -8.87
N SER A 522 31.19 -27.55 -9.70
CA SER A 522 31.67 -26.90 -10.93
C SER A 522 30.54 -26.65 -11.93
N ASN A 523 29.49 -27.47 -11.94
CA ASN A 523 28.32 -27.26 -12.79
C ASN A 523 27.52 -26.01 -12.39
N CYS A 524 27.31 -25.77 -11.10
CA CYS A 524 26.68 -24.54 -10.63
C CYS A 524 27.55 -23.32 -10.95
N GLN A 525 28.87 -23.42 -10.80
CA GLN A 525 29.78 -22.33 -11.20
C GLN A 525 29.69 -22.01 -12.70
N LYS A 526 29.67 -23.04 -13.57
CA LYS A 526 29.54 -22.85 -15.03
C LYS A 526 28.20 -22.23 -15.42
N SER A 527 27.11 -22.64 -14.76
CA SER A 527 25.78 -22.09 -15.00
C SER A 527 25.68 -20.60 -14.65
N ASP A 528 26.29 -20.19 -13.54
CA ASP A 528 26.31 -18.79 -13.09
C ASP A 528 27.30 -17.90 -13.86
N TRP A 529 28.32 -18.49 -14.50
CA TRP A 529 29.46 -17.76 -15.06
C TRP A 529 29.07 -16.63 -16.02
N ARG A 530 28.02 -16.82 -16.84
CA ARG A 530 27.56 -15.79 -17.79
C ARG A 530 27.10 -14.51 -17.08
N SER A 531 26.48 -14.65 -15.91
CA SER A 531 26.01 -13.54 -15.08
C SER A 531 27.11 -13.05 -14.14
N HIS A 532 27.78 -13.96 -13.45
CA HIS A 532 28.83 -13.65 -12.47
C HIS A 532 30.03 -12.93 -13.08
N LYS A 533 30.45 -13.28 -14.31
CA LYS A 533 31.61 -12.67 -14.97
C LYS A 533 31.54 -11.14 -15.04
N ARG A 534 30.34 -10.55 -15.14
CA ARG A 534 30.14 -9.09 -15.23
C ARG A 534 30.45 -8.37 -13.92
N ILE A 535 30.34 -9.07 -12.79
CA ILE A 535 30.49 -8.52 -11.44
C ILE A 535 31.69 -9.11 -10.70
N CYS A 536 32.38 -10.10 -11.28
CA CYS A 536 33.54 -10.76 -10.71
C CYS A 536 34.78 -9.84 -10.79
N LYS A 537 35.11 -9.19 -9.68
CA LYS A 537 36.36 -8.43 -9.50
C LYS A 537 37.38 -9.27 -8.71
N LYS A 538 38.65 -9.22 -9.10
CA LYS A 538 39.74 -9.86 -8.33
C LYS A 538 39.92 -9.18 -6.99
#